data_AF-A0A2Z6PLK4-F1
#
_entry.id   AF-A0A2Z6PLK4-F1
#
_cell.length_a   1.000
_cell.length_b   1.000
_cell.length_c   1.000
_cell.angle_alpha   90.00
_cell.angle_beta   90.00
_cell.angle_gamma   90.00
#
_symmetry.space_group_name_H-M   'P 1'
#
loop_
_entity.id
_entity.type
_entity.pdbx_description
1 polymer ?
#
loop_
_entity_poly.entity_id
_entity_poly.type
_entity_poly.pdbx_seq_one_letter_code
_entity_poly.pdbx_strand_id
1 'polypeptide(L)'
;MAPNCCACCTSFITSTGLTILFFWLTLRTQHPKCFIQSLYIPSLNKTITSTSNHSHNHSNNNTIVFDLKLVNQNKDKGLQYEAINLTFNLFLDVNTMRPLTNVTLDGFYQGHGKTTEKWSSGEIHGGGVNRTVQGSIFFRVEFATRVKYKILFFYTRRHRFSGGANVEVNVSSGEKVDPKGVRLGNVPARLGSDAAPVRQYWVSYSTFFVSLMFLAAFT
;
A
#
# COMPACT_ATOMS: atom_id res chain seq x y z
N MET A 1 -51.46 -39.59 1.80
CA MET A 1 -50.57 -38.48 2.21
C MET A 1 -49.14 -38.97 2.05
N ALA A 2 -48.52 -38.71 0.90
CA ALA A 2 -47.11 -39.03 0.67
C ALA A 2 -46.28 -37.77 1.01
N PRO A 3 -45.34 -37.83 1.98
CA PRO A 3 -44.58 -36.66 2.37
C PRO A 3 -43.63 -36.24 1.25
N ASN A 4 -43.50 -34.92 1.10
CA ASN A 4 -42.80 -34.18 0.06
C ASN A 4 -41.29 -34.49 0.00
N CYS A 5 -40.93 -35.65 -0.56
CA CYS A 5 -39.54 -36.07 -0.74
C CYS A 5 -38.72 -35.03 -1.55
N CYS A 6 -39.38 -34.38 -2.53
CA CYS A 6 -38.78 -33.32 -3.35
C CYS A 6 -38.39 -32.06 -2.56
N ALA A 7 -39.14 -31.69 -1.51
CA ALA A 7 -38.87 -30.50 -0.70
C ALA A 7 -37.66 -30.67 0.24
N CYS A 8 -37.37 -31.91 0.64
CA CYS A 8 -36.22 -32.22 1.48
C CYS A 8 -34.90 -32.15 0.68
N CYS A 9 -34.90 -32.68 -0.55
CA CYS A 9 -33.74 -32.66 -1.44
C CYS A 9 -33.34 -31.23 -1.86
N THR A 10 -34.31 -30.38 -2.20
CA THR A 10 -34.02 -28.98 -2.57
C THR A 10 -33.51 -28.16 -1.38
N SER A 11 -34.02 -28.39 -0.17
CA SER A 11 -33.51 -27.77 1.06
C SER A 11 -32.06 -28.17 1.35
N PHE A 12 -31.72 -29.45 1.16
CA PHE A 12 -30.35 -29.93 1.36
C PHE A 12 -29.36 -29.31 0.35
N ILE A 13 -29.74 -29.26 -0.94
CA ILE A 13 -28.90 -28.68 -2.00
C ILE A 13 -28.71 -27.18 -1.76
N THR A 14 -29.77 -26.45 -1.41
CA THR A 14 -29.67 -25.01 -1.14
C THR A 14 -28.82 -24.70 0.08
N SER A 15 -28.98 -25.44 1.19
CA SER A 15 -28.14 -25.29 2.40
C SER A 15 -26.66 -25.61 2.12
N THR A 16 -26.38 -26.70 1.40
CA THR A 16 -25.01 -27.09 1.03
C THR A 16 -24.38 -26.08 0.08
N GLY A 17 -25.12 -25.60 -0.93
CA GLY A 17 -24.64 -24.54 -1.81
C GLY A 17 -24.35 -23.24 -1.08
N LEU A 18 -25.22 -22.83 -0.15
CA LEU A 18 -25.04 -21.61 0.64
C LEU A 18 -23.83 -21.71 1.58
N THR A 19 -23.63 -22.85 2.23
CA THR A 19 -22.46 -23.09 3.09
C THR A 19 -21.16 -23.07 2.29
N ILE A 20 -21.10 -23.72 1.13
CA ILE A 20 -19.94 -23.65 0.22
C ILE A 20 -19.68 -22.21 -0.22
N LEU A 21 -20.73 -21.46 -0.56
CA LEU A 21 -20.61 -20.05 -0.95
C LEU A 21 -20.04 -19.20 0.19
N PHE A 22 -20.55 -19.34 1.42
CA PHE A 22 -20.03 -18.63 2.57
C PHE A 22 -18.58 -19.01 2.88
N PHE A 23 -18.24 -20.29 2.78
CA PHE A 23 -16.87 -20.78 2.97
C PHE A 23 -15.92 -20.21 1.90
N TRP A 24 -16.36 -20.15 0.65
CA TRP A 24 -15.62 -19.52 -0.44
C TRP A 24 -15.38 -18.02 -0.19
N LEU A 25 -16.42 -17.30 0.26
CA LEU A 25 -16.33 -15.87 0.54
C LEU A 25 -15.40 -15.55 1.72
N THR A 26 -15.39 -16.38 2.77
CA THR A 26 -14.49 -16.19 3.93
C THR A 26 -13.03 -16.53 3.59
N LEU A 27 -12.80 -17.54 2.74
CA LEU A 27 -11.45 -17.90 2.31
C LEU A 27 -10.82 -16.91 1.34
N ARG A 28 -11.60 -16.03 0.70
CA ARG A 28 -11.08 -15.04 -0.24
C ARG A 28 -10.09 -14.07 0.43
N THR A 29 -8.83 -14.24 0.08
CA THR A 29 -7.74 -13.40 0.57
C THR A 29 -7.74 -12.03 -0.12
N GLN A 30 -7.65 -10.98 0.68
CA GLN A 30 -7.45 -9.60 0.22
C GLN A 30 -5.97 -9.23 0.27
N HIS A 31 -5.50 -8.50 -0.74
CA HIS A 31 -4.15 -7.96 -0.75
C HIS A 31 -4.00 -6.89 0.35
N PRO A 32 -2.89 -6.88 1.11
CA PRO A 32 -2.60 -5.79 2.01
C PRO A 32 -2.49 -4.46 1.26
N LYS A 33 -2.70 -3.37 1.99
CA LYS A 33 -2.48 -2.02 1.48
C LYS A 33 -1.25 -1.41 2.15
N CYS A 34 -0.46 -0.68 1.38
CA CYS A 34 0.76 -0.02 1.83
C CYS A 34 0.65 1.48 1.53
N PHE A 35 1.02 2.33 2.47
CA PHE A 35 0.95 3.78 2.35
C PHE A 35 2.20 4.44 2.91
N ILE A 36 2.59 5.56 2.31
CA ILE A 36 3.56 6.50 2.89
C ILE A 36 2.78 7.55 3.67
N GLN A 37 2.80 7.43 5.00
CA GLN A 37 2.03 8.28 5.90
C GLN A 37 2.70 9.63 6.10
N SER A 38 4.02 9.65 6.28
CA SER A 38 4.84 10.86 6.31
C SER A 38 6.13 10.64 5.54
N LEU A 39 6.65 11.73 4.98
CA LEU A 39 7.95 11.79 4.33
C LEU A 39 8.55 13.15 4.66
N TYR A 40 9.76 13.13 5.20
CA TYR A 40 10.47 14.32 5.64
C TYR A 40 11.95 14.24 5.24
N ILE A 41 12.47 15.35 4.75
CA ILE A 41 13.84 15.49 4.30
C ILE A 41 14.45 16.70 5.02
N PRO A 42 15.21 16.48 6.10
CA PRO A 42 15.75 17.55 6.92
C PRO A 42 16.62 18.54 6.15
N SER A 43 17.35 18.07 5.12
CA SER A 43 18.24 18.92 4.31
C SER A 43 17.51 20.00 3.51
N LEU A 44 16.19 19.90 3.32
CA LEU A 44 15.37 20.91 2.65
C LEU A 44 14.78 21.95 3.62
N ASN A 45 14.83 21.69 4.93
CA ASN A 45 14.20 22.56 5.92
C ASN A 45 15.04 23.81 6.19
N LYS A 46 14.68 24.92 5.52
CA LYS A 46 15.40 26.21 5.59
C LYS A 46 15.38 26.87 6.97
N THR A 47 14.35 26.59 7.76
CA THR A 47 14.18 27.13 9.11
C THR A 47 15.27 26.64 10.05
N ILE A 48 15.65 25.36 9.95
CA ILE A 48 16.74 24.76 10.75
C ILE A 48 18.10 25.29 10.29
N THR A 49 18.28 25.48 8.98
CA THR A 49 19.53 25.98 8.39
C THR A 49 19.84 27.39 8.87
N SER A 50 18.82 28.24 9.05
CA SER A 50 18.98 29.64 9.45
C SER A 50 19.45 29.80 10.90
N THR A 51 19.11 28.87 11.81
CA THR A 51 19.56 28.86 13.21
C THR A 51 20.99 28.32 13.35
N SER A 52 21.49 27.58 12.37
CA SER A 52 22.82 26.93 12.39
C SER A 52 24.00 27.83 12.01
N ASN A 53 23.75 29.10 11.67
CA ASN A 53 24.78 30.06 11.23
C ASN A 53 25.83 30.44 12.31
N HIS A 54 25.78 29.85 13.51
CA HIS A 54 26.81 30.02 14.56
C HIS A 54 27.66 28.75 14.81
N SER A 55 27.45 27.65 14.09
CA SER A 55 28.25 26.42 14.25
C SER A 55 28.97 26.05 12.96
N HIS A 56 30.29 26.13 13.02
CA HIS A 56 31.24 25.87 11.95
C HIS A 56 31.36 24.36 11.69
N ASN A 57 30.27 23.69 11.31
CA ASN A 57 30.23 22.32 10.79
C ASN A 57 28.85 22.05 10.16
N HIS A 58 28.65 22.55 8.94
CA HIS A 58 27.44 22.32 8.16
C HIS A 58 27.47 20.91 7.55
N SER A 59 27.25 19.88 8.37
CA SER A 59 26.89 18.56 7.82
C SER A 59 25.46 18.67 7.31
N ASN A 60 25.30 18.76 5.99
CA ASN A 60 23.99 18.57 5.37
C ASN A 60 23.44 17.22 5.81
N ASN A 61 22.46 17.20 6.72
CA ASN A 61 21.79 15.99 7.17
C ASN A 61 20.99 15.40 6.02
N ASN A 62 21.70 14.68 5.15
CA ASN A 62 21.21 14.16 3.89
C ASN A 62 20.53 12.82 4.16
N THR A 63 19.47 12.86 4.95
CA THR A 63 18.67 11.70 5.31
C THR A 63 17.25 11.88 4.80
N ILE A 64 16.62 10.76 4.48
CA ILE A 64 15.18 10.68 4.25
C ILE A 64 14.57 10.01 5.46
N VAL A 65 13.50 10.59 5.98
CA VAL A 65 12.79 10.09 7.16
C VAL A 65 11.36 9.84 6.75
N PHE A 66 10.83 8.66 7.07
CA PHE A 66 9.50 8.28 6.59
C PHE A 66 8.77 7.36 7.56
N ASP A 67 7.44 7.39 7.44
CA ASP A 67 6.54 6.45 8.10
C ASP A 67 5.78 5.61 7.07
N LEU A 68 5.96 4.29 7.15
CA LEU A 68 5.30 3.31 6.31
C LEU A 68 4.12 2.68 7.04
N LYS A 69 2.93 2.83 6.48
CA LYS A 69 1.69 2.27 7.02
C LYS A 69 1.24 1.07 6.21
N LEU A 70 1.20 -0.10 6.84
CA LEU A 70 0.68 -1.34 6.26
C LEU A 70 -0.66 -1.72 6.89
N VAL A 71 -1.65 -2.00 6.06
CA VAL A 71 -3.01 -2.34 6.48
C VAL A 71 -3.36 -3.75 6.01
N ASN A 72 -3.58 -4.65 6.96
CA ASN A 72 -4.15 -5.96 6.70
C ASN A 72 -5.68 -5.89 6.75
N GLN A 73 -6.32 -5.99 5.59
CA GLN A 73 -7.80 -5.95 5.50
C GLN A 73 -8.46 -7.32 5.72
N ASN A 74 -7.67 -8.40 5.77
CA ASN A 74 -8.20 -9.74 5.98
C ASN A 74 -8.74 -9.87 7.40
N LYS A 75 -10.00 -10.28 7.54
CA LYS A 75 -10.66 -10.43 8.85
C LYS A 75 -10.18 -11.64 9.63
N ASP A 76 -9.70 -12.65 8.93
CA ASP A 76 -9.43 -14.00 9.43
C ASP A 76 -7.99 -14.48 9.18
N LYS A 77 -7.17 -13.69 8.43
CA LYS A 77 -5.82 -14.08 8.04
C LYS A 77 -4.79 -13.08 8.55
N GLY A 78 -3.77 -13.58 9.25
CA GLY A 78 -2.57 -12.81 9.56
C GLY A 78 -1.66 -12.69 8.33
N LEU A 79 -0.70 -11.77 8.39
CA LEU A 79 0.31 -11.55 7.35
C LEU A 79 1.70 -11.65 7.96
N GLN A 80 2.52 -12.55 7.44
CA GLN A 80 3.95 -12.53 7.69
C GLN A 80 4.63 -11.84 6.51
N TYR A 81 5.19 -10.67 6.76
CA TYR A 81 6.06 -9.98 5.82
C TYR A 81 7.48 -10.54 5.93
N GLU A 82 8.13 -10.72 4.78
CA GLU A 82 9.59 -10.82 4.71
C GLU A 82 10.19 -9.40 4.76
N ALA A 83 11.51 -9.29 4.58
CA ALA A 83 12.16 -7.99 4.47
C ALA A 83 11.45 -7.11 3.43
N ILE A 84 11.23 -5.85 3.78
CA ILE A 84 10.56 -4.87 2.92
C ILE A 84 11.63 -3.95 2.37
N ASN A 85 11.89 -4.06 1.07
CA ASN A 85 12.84 -3.21 0.38
C ASN A 85 12.10 -1.99 -0.15
N LEU A 86 12.52 -0.81 0.27
CA LEU A 86 12.04 0.48 -0.20
C LEU A 86 13.12 1.14 -1.06
N THR A 87 12.69 1.69 -2.19
CA THR A 87 13.55 2.45 -3.10
C THR A 87 12.96 3.83 -3.29
N PHE A 88 13.80 4.83 -3.08
CA PHE A 88 13.46 6.25 -3.25
C PHE A 88 14.22 6.77 -4.47
N ASN A 89 13.47 7.26 -5.45
CA ASN A 89 14.00 7.88 -6.65
C ASN A 89 13.56 9.35 -6.70
N LEU A 90 14.46 10.25 -7.07
CA LEU A 90 14.17 11.66 -7.29
C LEU A 90 13.83 11.90 -8.76
N PHE A 91 12.74 12.61 -9.04
CA PHE A 91 12.48 13.11 -10.40
C PHE A 91 13.41 14.29 -10.70
N LEU A 92 14.19 14.16 -11.78
CA LEU A 92 14.99 15.27 -12.33
C LEU A 92 14.19 16.08 -13.35
N ASP A 93 13.27 15.40 -14.03
CA ASP A 93 12.31 15.92 -14.98
C ASP A 93 11.10 14.96 -15.03
N VAL A 94 10.08 15.26 -15.83
CA VAL A 94 8.85 14.47 -15.96
C VAL A 94 9.12 12.99 -16.32
N ASN A 95 10.19 12.73 -17.08
CA ASN A 95 10.53 11.39 -17.59
C ASN A 95 11.77 10.77 -16.94
N THR A 96 12.61 11.57 -16.28
CA THR A 96 13.94 11.15 -15.84
C THR A 96 14.00 11.10 -14.33
N MET A 97 14.47 9.97 -13.81
CA MET A 97 14.60 9.75 -12.37
C MET A 97 16.03 9.35 -12.02
N ARG A 98 16.45 9.71 -10.82
CA ARG A 98 17.74 9.32 -10.24
C ARG A 98 17.51 8.54 -8.94
N PRO A 99 18.15 7.39 -8.75
CA PRO A 99 18.09 6.69 -7.47
C PRO A 99 18.72 7.53 -6.37
N LEU A 100 18.06 7.59 -5.22
CA LEU A 100 18.47 8.40 -4.09
C LEU A 100 18.95 7.53 -2.93
N THR A 101 18.15 6.55 -2.55
CA THR A 101 18.50 5.61 -1.49
C THR A 101 17.62 4.37 -1.52
N ASN A 102 18.12 3.30 -0.92
CA ASN A 102 17.40 2.07 -0.67
C ASN A 102 17.41 1.79 0.84
N VAL A 103 16.25 1.47 1.39
CA VAL A 103 16.09 1.17 2.82
C VAL A 103 15.40 -0.18 2.95
N THR A 104 15.94 -1.05 3.79
CA THR A 104 15.36 -2.36 4.07
C THR A 104 14.80 -2.37 5.48
N LEU A 105 13.51 -2.69 5.61
CA LEU A 105 12.88 -2.93 6.90
C LEU A 105 12.82 -4.42 7.18
N ASP A 106 13.04 -4.80 8.44
CA ASP A 106 12.90 -6.20 8.85
C ASP A 106 11.47 -6.71 8.67
N GLY A 107 11.38 -7.98 8.28
CA GLY A 107 10.11 -8.68 8.19
C GLY A 107 9.44 -8.81 9.55
N PHE A 108 8.11 -8.76 9.56
CA PHE A 108 7.33 -8.85 10.80
C PHE A 108 5.99 -9.52 10.56
N TYR A 109 5.40 -10.01 11.66
CA TYR A 109 4.04 -10.53 11.66
C TYR A 109 3.03 -9.42 11.96
N GLN A 110 1.97 -9.37 11.16
CA GLN A 110 0.82 -8.49 11.32
C GLN A 110 -0.45 -9.33 11.53
N GLY A 111 -1.19 -9.03 12.60
CA GLY A 111 -2.47 -9.70 12.88
C GLY A 111 -3.55 -9.44 11.83
N HIS A 112 -4.62 -10.23 11.87
CA HIS A 112 -5.80 -10.05 11.01
C HIS A 112 -6.54 -8.75 11.37
N GLY A 113 -6.99 -8.00 10.35
CA GLY A 113 -7.66 -6.71 10.52
C GLY A 113 -6.81 -5.61 11.17
N LYS A 114 -5.49 -5.83 11.34
CA LYS A 114 -4.60 -4.89 12.01
C LYS A 114 -3.91 -3.95 11.03
N THR A 115 -3.52 -2.81 11.56
CA THR A 115 -2.68 -1.81 10.90
C THR A 115 -1.37 -1.70 11.67
N THR A 116 -0.28 -1.51 10.94
CA THR A 116 1.06 -1.36 11.51
C THR A 116 1.74 -0.19 10.84
N GLU A 117 2.32 0.69 11.65
CA GLU A 117 3.14 1.82 11.22
C GLU A 117 4.61 1.50 11.55
N LYS A 118 5.50 1.87 10.63
CA LYS A 118 6.92 1.56 10.68
C LYS A 118 7.69 2.81 10.30
N TRP A 119 8.25 3.43 11.32
CA TRP A 119 9.18 4.54 11.19
C TRP A 119 10.56 4.04 10.79
N SER A 120 11.20 4.75 9.86
CA SER A 120 12.59 4.50 9.49
C SER A 120 13.22 5.71 8.80
N SER A 121 14.52 5.64 8.60
CA SER A 121 15.29 6.63 7.86
C SER A 121 16.32 5.96 6.96
N GLY A 122 16.76 6.68 5.94
CA GLY A 122 17.83 6.25 5.04
C GLY A 122 18.75 7.39 4.67
N GLU A 123 20.02 7.10 4.45
CA GLU A 123 20.98 8.08 3.97
C GLU A 123 20.82 8.29 2.46
N ILE A 124 20.81 9.55 2.04
CA ILE A 124 20.68 9.95 0.64
C ILE A 124 22.07 9.93 -0.01
N HIS A 125 22.17 9.22 -1.13
CA HIS A 125 23.37 9.13 -1.94
C HIS A 125 23.21 9.98 -3.22
N GLY A 126 24.33 10.37 -3.85
CA GLY A 126 24.29 11.00 -5.18
C GLY A 126 23.88 12.47 -5.22
N GLY A 127 24.51 13.31 -4.39
CA GLY A 127 24.46 14.78 -4.52
C GLY A 127 23.24 15.47 -3.89
N GLY A 128 22.42 14.74 -3.14
CA GLY A 128 21.28 15.31 -2.39
C GLY A 128 20.09 15.70 -3.25
N VAL A 129 19.15 16.44 -2.68
CA VAL A 129 17.93 16.87 -3.37
C VAL A 129 18.13 18.27 -3.95
N ASN A 130 18.44 18.34 -5.24
CA ASN A 130 18.87 19.58 -5.90
C ASN A 130 18.03 19.95 -7.14
N ARG A 131 16.93 19.25 -7.40
CA ARG A 131 16.06 19.47 -8.55
C ARG A 131 14.61 19.55 -8.12
N THR A 132 13.90 20.46 -8.77
CA THR A 132 12.46 20.65 -8.65
C THR A 132 11.82 20.44 -10.03
N VAL A 133 10.61 19.89 -10.03
CA VAL A 133 9.77 19.75 -11.21
C VAL A 133 8.52 20.58 -10.96
N GLN A 134 8.24 21.58 -11.81
CA GLN A 134 7.10 22.49 -11.65
C GLN A 134 7.07 23.23 -10.29
N GLY A 135 8.23 23.53 -9.72
CA GLY A 135 8.35 24.28 -8.45
C GLY A 135 8.28 23.41 -7.17
N SER A 136 7.93 22.13 -7.29
CA SER A 136 7.90 21.16 -6.19
C SER A 136 8.93 20.06 -6.38
N ILE A 137 9.20 19.28 -5.33
CA ILE A 137 10.09 18.13 -5.39
C ILE A 137 9.22 16.88 -5.41
N PHE A 138 9.43 16.01 -6.40
CA PHE A 138 8.72 14.75 -6.49
C PHE A 138 9.66 13.57 -6.27
N PHE A 139 9.25 12.66 -5.40
CA PHE A 139 9.90 11.38 -5.18
C PHE A 139 9.03 10.26 -5.71
N ARG A 140 9.63 9.31 -6.41
CA ARG A 140 9.02 8.01 -6.64
C ARG A 140 9.48 7.07 -5.53
N VAL A 141 8.51 6.61 -4.76
CA VAL A 141 8.72 5.63 -3.70
C VAL A 141 8.18 4.29 -4.19
N GLU A 142 9.04 3.30 -4.23
CA GLU A 142 8.70 1.93 -4.61
C GLU A 142 9.02 0.99 -3.45
N PHE A 143 8.20 -0.04 -3.28
CA PHE A 143 8.44 -1.07 -2.30
C PHE A 143 8.31 -2.46 -2.93
N ALA A 144 9.10 -3.39 -2.44
CA ALA A 144 9.04 -4.80 -2.81
C ALA A 144 9.22 -5.68 -1.58
N THR A 145 8.31 -6.63 -1.40
CA THR A 145 8.37 -7.64 -0.34
C THR A 145 7.66 -8.92 -0.77
N ARG A 146 7.73 -9.92 0.08
CA ARG A 146 6.97 -11.17 -0.04
C ARG A 146 6.14 -11.35 1.22
N VAL A 147 4.91 -11.82 1.04
CA VAL A 147 3.95 -12.04 2.12
C VAL A 147 3.50 -13.49 2.16
N LYS A 148 3.36 -14.04 3.36
CA LYS A 148 2.65 -15.30 3.62
C LYS A 148 1.40 -14.99 4.43
N TYR A 149 0.28 -15.60 4.05
CA TYR A 149 -0.95 -15.48 4.83
C TYR A 149 -0.98 -16.58 5.87
N LYS A 150 -1.25 -16.22 7.13
CA LYS A 150 -1.47 -17.18 8.21
C LYS A 150 -2.96 -17.46 8.32
N ILE A 151 -3.36 -18.71 8.10
CA ILE A 151 -4.74 -19.20 8.24
C ILE A 151 -4.74 -20.20 9.39
N LEU A 152 -5.37 -19.85 10.51
CA LEU A 152 -5.33 -20.63 11.74
C LEU A 152 -3.88 -20.98 12.16
N PHE A 153 -3.46 -22.23 11.94
CA PHE A 153 -2.14 -22.74 12.30
C PHE A 153 -1.16 -22.86 11.13
N PHE A 154 -1.61 -22.67 9.88
CA PHE A 154 -0.78 -22.90 8.69
C PHE A 154 -0.47 -21.59 7.94
N TYR A 155 0.66 -21.57 7.24
CA TYR A 155 1.03 -20.48 6.34
C TYR A 155 0.79 -20.88 4.89
N THR A 156 0.28 -19.95 4.09
CA THR A 156 0.20 -20.10 2.63
C THR A 156 1.59 -20.03 1.99
N ARG A 157 1.62 -20.29 0.69
CA ARG A 157 2.78 -19.98 -0.14
C ARG A 157 3.11 -18.48 -0.08
N ARG A 158 4.35 -18.15 -0.42
CA ARG A 158 4.83 -16.76 -0.54
C ARG A 158 4.20 -16.10 -1.75
N HIS A 159 3.63 -14.92 -1.56
CA HIS A 159 3.10 -14.08 -2.63
C HIS A 159 3.96 -12.82 -2.75
N ARG A 160 4.23 -12.39 -3.98
CA ARG A 160 4.92 -11.12 -4.23
C ARG A 160 3.97 -9.97 -3.91
N PHE A 161 4.47 -8.99 -3.18
CA PHE A 161 3.73 -7.77 -2.88
C PHE A 161 4.65 -6.59 -3.10
N SER A 162 4.34 -5.79 -4.11
CA SER A 162 5.15 -4.66 -4.54
C SER A 162 4.26 -3.57 -5.12
N GLY A 163 4.76 -2.34 -5.12
CA GLY A 163 4.05 -1.21 -5.69
C GLY A 163 4.84 0.08 -5.51
N GLY A 164 4.28 1.19 -5.97
CA GLY A 164 4.87 2.49 -5.77
C GLY A 164 3.87 3.63 -5.92
N ALA A 165 4.35 4.84 -5.65
CA ALA A 165 3.63 6.08 -5.91
C ALA A 165 4.62 7.24 -6.04
N ASN A 166 4.12 8.34 -6.60
CA ASN A 166 4.84 9.61 -6.58
C ASN A 166 4.38 10.38 -5.34
N VAL A 167 5.33 10.96 -4.60
CA VAL A 167 5.12 11.74 -3.38
C VAL A 167 5.69 13.12 -3.61
N GLU A 168 4.84 14.14 -3.46
CA GLU A 168 5.25 15.53 -3.54
C GLU A 168 5.75 16.03 -2.18
N VAL A 169 6.87 16.74 -2.19
CA VAL A 169 7.53 17.30 -1.01
C VAL A 169 7.76 18.80 -1.23
N ASN A 170 7.50 19.57 -0.19
CA ASN A 170 7.69 21.01 -0.20
C ASN A 170 9.18 21.37 -0.13
N VAL A 171 9.60 22.34 -0.96
CA VAL A 171 11.00 22.78 -1.07
C VAL A 171 11.51 23.49 0.18
N SER A 172 10.63 24.15 0.95
CA SER A 172 11.01 25.00 2.08
C SER A 172 10.90 24.29 3.43
N SER A 173 9.90 23.42 3.61
CA SER A 173 9.77 22.61 4.83
C SER A 173 10.46 21.25 4.72
N GLY A 174 10.62 20.69 3.52
CA GLY A 174 11.11 19.32 3.34
C GLY A 174 10.08 18.24 3.69
N GLU A 175 8.83 18.62 3.98
CA GLU A 175 7.75 17.71 4.34
C GLU A 175 6.87 17.38 3.13
N LYS A 176 6.28 16.19 3.17
CA LYS A 176 5.22 15.79 2.23
C LYS A 176 4.07 16.80 2.23
N VAL A 177 3.62 17.16 1.04
CA VAL A 177 2.53 18.15 0.84
C VAL A 177 1.15 17.58 1.23
N ASP A 178 0.84 16.35 0.82
CA ASP A 178 -0.47 15.74 1.10
C ASP A 178 -0.57 15.31 2.58
N PRO A 179 -1.51 15.85 3.37
CA PRO A 179 -1.72 15.42 4.75
C PRO A 179 -2.17 13.96 4.87
N LYS A 180 -2.77 13.39 3.82
CA LYS A 180 -3.22 11.98 3.79
C LYS A 180 -2.08 11.05 3.39
N GLY A 181 -2.15 9.80 3.84
CA GLY A 181 -1.20 8.77 3.43
C GLY A 181 -1.31 8.47 1.94
N VAL A 182 -0.18 8.48 1.22
CA VAL A 182 -0.13 8.19 -0.21
C VAL A 182 -0.07 6.68 -0.40
N ARG A 183 -1.07 6.10 -1.10
CA ARG A 183 -1.14 4.65 -1.33
C ARG A 183 -0.11 4.21 -2.36
N LEU A 184 0.74 3.24 -2.00
CA LEU A 184 1.66 2.58 -2.92
C LEU A 184 0.91 1.47 -3.67
N GLY A 185 0.65 1.69 -4.95
CA GLY A 185 -0.15 0.81 -5.80
C GLY A 185 0.67 0.04 -6.84
N ASN A 186 0.06 -0.96 -7.49
CA ASN A 186 0.76 -1.80 -8.48
C ASN A 186 1.23 -1.01 -9.71
N VAL A 187 0.50 0.05 -10.08
CA VAL A 187 0.82 0.92 -11.22
C VAL A 187 1.01 2.35 -10.71
N PRO A 188 2.25 2.76 -10.46
CA PRO A 188 2.54 4.11 -10.01
C PRO A 188 2.34 5.11 -11.16
N ALA A 189 1.62 6.21 -10.90
CA ALA A 189 1.27 7.21 -11.90
C ALA A 189 2.50 7.82 -12.59
N ARG A 190 2.35 8.24 -13.85
CA ARG A 190 3.34 9.09 -14.51
C ARG A 190 3.20 10.51 -13.99
N LEU A 191 4.32 11.20 -13.79
CA LEU A 191 4.30 12.59 -13.37
C LEU A 191 3.61 13.44 -14.45
N GLY A 192 2.65 14.29 -14.09
CA GLY A 192 1.86 15.09 -15.04
C GLY A 192 0.72 14.36 -15.76
N SER A 193 0.48 13.07 -15.46
CA SER A 193 -0.70 12.36 -15.97
C SER A 193 -1.77 12.29 -14.87
N ASP A 194 -2.74 13.19 -14.92
CA ASP A 194 -3.93 13.14 -14.08
C ASP A 194 -4.84 11.98 -14.51
N ALA A 195 -4.48 10.78 -14.10
CA ALA A 195 -5.40 9.65 -14.17
C ALA A 195 -6.43 9.81 -13.05
N ALA A 196 -7.69 10.10 -13.43
CA ALA A 196 -8.80 10.13 -12.50
C ALA A 196 -8.80 8.86 -11.62
N PRO A 197 -9.05 8.96 -10.30
CA PRO A 197 -9.11 7.79 -9.45
C PRO A 197 -10.20 6.87 -10.00
N VAL A 198 -9.81 5.71 -10.55
CA VAL A 198 -10.75 4.69 -11.00
C VAL A 198 -11.50 4.22 -9.75
N ARG A 199 -12.67 4.82 -9.53
CA ARG A 199 -13.58 4.49 -8.45
C ARG A 199 -13.93 3.02 -8.64
N GLN A 200 -13.47 2.19 -7.71
CA GLN A 200 -13.58 0.73 -7.71
C GLN A 200 -15.03 0.23 -7.49
N TYR A 201 -16.02 0.98 -7.97
CA TYR A 201 -17.46 0.69 -7.83
C TYR A 201 -17.94 -0.41 -8.78
N TRP A 202 -17.20 -0.71 -9.86
CA TRP A 202 -17.62 -1.70 -10.85
C TRP A 202 -17.52 -3.16 -10.38
N VAL A 203 -16.63 -3.47 -9.44
CA VAL A 203 -16.50 -4.85 -8.92
C VAL A 203 -17.67 -5.24 -8.00
N SER A 204 -18.29 -4.27 -7.33
CA SER A 204 -19.46 -4.51 -6.46
C SER A 204 -20.74 -4.76 -7.26
N TYR A 205 -20.93 -4.05 -8.38
CA TYR A 205 -22.12 -4.24 -9.23
C TYR A 205 -22.09 -5.58 -9.96
N SER A 206 -20.92 -6.05 -10.41
CA SER A 206 -20.79 -7.38 -11.04
C SER A 206 -21.14 -8.51 -10.08
N THR A 207 -20.70 -8.45 -8.81
CA THR A 207 -21.09 -9.46 -7.81
C THR A 207 -22.58 -9.42 -7.48
N PHE A 208 -23.19 -8.23 -7.48
CA PHE A 208 -24.63 -8.07 -7.22
C PHE A 208 -25.48 -8.63 -8.38
N PHE A 209 -25.07 -8.39 -9.64
CA PHE A 209 -25.76 -8.90 -10.83
C PHE A 209 -25.67 -10.43 -10.96
N VAL A 210 -24.51 -11.01 -10.66
CA VAL A 210 -24.37 -12.48 -10.66
C VAL A 210 -25.26 -13.09 -9.57
N SER A 211 -25.29 -12.51 -8.37
CA SER A 211 -26.19 -13.00 -7.30
C SER A 211 -27.68 -12.81 -7.62
N LEU A 212 -28.08 -11.72 -8.29
CA LEU A 212 -29.48 -11.47 -8.69
C LEU A 212 -29.95 -12.41 -9.81
N MET A 213 -29.08 -12.70 -10.79
CA MET A 213 -29.37 -13.66 -11.85
C MET A 213 -29.52 -15.09 -11.31
N PHE A 214 -28.72 -15.47 -10.31
CA PHE A 214 -28.91 -16.74 -9.61
C PHE A 214 -30.21 -16.78 -8.82
N LEU A 215 -30.72 -15.66 -8.27
CA LEU A 215 -31.99 -15.65 -7.55
C LEU A 215 -33.21 -15.74 -8.48
N ALA A 216 -33.17 -15.10 -9.65
CA ALA A 216 -34.27 -15.07 -10.62
C ALA A 216 -34.40 -16.37 -11.44
N ALA A 217 -33.37 -17.23 -11.47
CA ALA A 217 -33.42 -18.52 -12.14
C ALA A 217 -34.13 -19.62 -11.32
N PHE A 218 -34.47 -19.35 -10.05
CA PHE A 218 -35.12 -20.29 -9.14
C PHE A 218 -36.47 -19.80 -8.57
N THR A 219 -37.08 -18.78 -9.19
CA THR A 219 -38.47 -18.35 -8.98
C THR A 219 -39.25 -18.56 -10.28
#